data_AF-A0A350YZ69-F1
#
_entry.id   AF-A0A350YZ69-F1
#
_cell.length_a   1.000
_cell.length_b   1.000
_cell.length_c   1.000
_cell.angle_alpha   90.00
_cell.angle_beta   90.00
_cell.angle_gamma   90.00
#
_symmetry.space_group_name_H-M   'P 1'
#
loop_
_entity.id
_entity.type
_entity.pdbx_description
1 polymer ?
#
loop_
_entity_poly.entity_id
_entity_poly.type
_entity_poly.pdbx_seq_one_letter_code
_entity_poly.pdbx_strand_id
1 'polypeptide(L)'
;MKETGYDREFWEELREKMTHYTDQEIIEILRKRKSYEPEAARIATDEAIRRNLIHSEQDLFSEKFSEQPATLTLFPCPEKEETRDKIIRSISRMLMLTGVLPAIFGVLKFPAGKYPEGIAMLVAGLLWIFASFMISVRHDKRYWPPLLVVGLLAAGYVTRMLLLVKGLRVMDYVIPGILFVMVFYLLFFLRALLNKPSE
;
A
#
# COMPACT_ATOMS: atom_id res chain seq x y z
N MET A 1 -13.47 8.71 36.24
CA MET A 1 -12.68 9.46 35.24
C MET A 1 -13.34 10.80 35.04
N LYS A 2 -12.60 11.91 35.15
CA LYS A 2 -13.12 13.23 34.80
C LYS A 2 -13.07 13.33 33.27
N GLU A 3 -14.21 13.18 32.60
CA GLU A 3 -14.36 13.58 31.20
C GLU A 3 -13.91 15.04 31.09
N THR A 4 -12.88 15.26 30.28
CA THR A 4 -12.45 16.61 29.94
C THR A 4 -13.54 17.24 29.07
N GLY A 5 -13.82 18.55 29.23
CA GLY A 5 -14.88 19.21 28.45
C GLY A 5 -14.73 19.06 26.93
N TYR A 6 -13.51 18.80 26.48
CA TYR A 6 -13.16 18.46 25.09
C TYR A 6 -13.77 17.14 24.59
N ASP A 7 -13.85 16.09 25.44
CA ASP A 7 -14.38 14.79 25.04
C ASP A 7 -15.88 14.86 24.78
N ARG A 8 -16.61 15.65 25.59
CA ARG A 8 -18.06 15.85 25.37
C ARG A 8 -18.36 16.57 24.07
N GLU A 9 -17.59 17.60 23.75
CA GLU A 9 -17.78 18.38 22.52
C GLU A 9 -17.55 17.50 21.29
N PHE A 10 -16.51 16.65 21.33
CA PHE A 10 -16.24 15.67 20.27
C PHE A 10 -17.39 14.67 20.07
N TRP A 11 -17.94 14.11 21.16
CA TRP A 11 -19.02 13.13 21.07
C TRP A 11 -20.36 13.73 20.60
N GLU A 12 -20.64 14.99 20.98
CA GLU A 12 -21.81 15.72 20.45
C GLU A 12 -21.65 16.01 18.96
N GLU A 13 -20.47 16.45 18.51
CA GLU A 13 -20.19 16.67 17.08
C GLU A 13 -20.32 15.35 16.28
N LEU A 14 -19.84 14.23 16.83
CA LEU A 14 -19.98 12.91 16.21
C LEU A 14 -21.45 12.49 16.10
N ARG A 15 -22.23 12.71 17.16
CA ARG A 15 -23.68 12.43 17.18
C ARG A 15 -24.39 13.24 16.11
N GLU A 16 -24.09 14.53 15.98
CA GLU A 16 -24.65 15.40 14.94
C GLU A 16 -24.27 14.90 13.54
N LYS A 17 -23.00 14.57 13.31
CA LYS A 17 -22.55 14.02 12.02
C LYS A 17 -23.24 12.70 11.66
N MET A 18 -23.44 11.80 12.62
CA MET A 18 -24.14 10.53 12.38
C MET A 18 -25.59 10.73 11.98
N THR A 19 -26.23 11.84 12.36
CA THR A 19 -27.59 12.14 11.88
C THR A 19 -27.66 12.41 10.37
N HIS A 20 -26.54 12.78 9.75
CA HIS A 20 -26.46 13.01 8.30
C HIS A 20 -26.06 11.77 7.49
N TYR A 21 -25.68 10.68 8.16
CA TYR A 21 -25.33 9.44 7.46
C TYR A 21 -26.56 8.76 6.89
N THR A 22 -26.37 8.07 5.78
CA THR A 22 -27.37 7.21 5.16
C THR A 22 -27.55 5.92 5.96
N ASP A 23 -28.69 5.26 5.79
CA ASP A 23 -28.99 4.01 6.49
C ASP A 23 -27.97 2.91 6.16
N GLN A 24 -27.43 2.91 4.93
CA GLN A 24 -26.36 1.97 4.54
C GLN A 24 -25.06 2.22 5.30
N GLU A 25 -24.64 3.49 5.42
CA GLU A 25 -23.43 3.86 6.17
C GLU A 25 -23.55 3.47 7.66
N ILE A 26 -24.73 3.68 8.26
CA ILE A 26 -24.98 3.24 9.65
C ILE A 26 -24.88 1.72 9.77
N ILE A 27 -25.46 0.96 8.84
CA ILE A 27 -25.34 -0.51 8.82
C ILE A 27 -23.87 -0.94 8.72
N GLU A 28 -23.05 -0.27 7.91
CA GLU A 28 -21.62 -0.56 7.80
C GLU A 28 -20.85 -0.28 9.09
N ILE A 29 -21.16 0.83 9.77
CA ILE A 29 -20.57 1.17 11.06
C ILE A 29 -20.92 0.10 12.10
N LEU A 30 -22.19 -0.34 12.15
CA LEU A 30 -22.65 -1.39 13.05
C LEU A 30 -22.03 -2.76 12.77
N ARG A 31 -21.73 -3.07 11.50
CA ARG A 31 -20.95 -4.27 11.13
C ARG A 31 -19.53 -4.21 11.68
N LYS A 32 -18.88 -3.04 11.64
CA LYS A 32 -17.50 -2.83 12.11
C LYS A 32 -17.43 -2.44 13.60
N ARG A 33 -18.51 -2.60 14.38
CA ARG A 33 -18.64 -2.09 15.76
C ARG A 33 -17.51 -2.50 16.71
N LYS A 34 -16.89 -3.67 16.55
CA LYS A 34 -15.79 -4.10 17.45
C LYS A 34 -14.46 -3.42 17.13
N SER A 35 -14.35 -2.79 15.96
CA SER A 35 -13.18 -2.02 15.53
C SER A 35 -13.25 -0.54 15.93
N TYR A 36 -14.39 -0.09 16.45
CA TYR A 36 -14.60 1.29 16.90
C TYR A 36 -14.50 1.42 18.42
N GLU A 37 -14.33 2.66 18.90
CA GLU A 37 -14.45 2.93 20.32
C GLU A 37 -15.87 2.62 20.83
N PRO A 38 -16.02 2.14 22.08
CA PRO A 38 -17.32 1.74 22.63
C PRO A 38 -18.36 2.87 22.59
N GLU A 39 -17.94 4.12 22.82
CA GLU A 39 -18.83 5.29 22.80
C GLU A 39 -19.33 5.60 21.39
N ALA A 40 -18.46 5.50 20.37
CA ALA A 40 -18.86 5.63 18.97
C ALA A 40 -19.85 4.54 18.54
N ALA A 41 -19.60 3.29 18.96
CA ALA A 41 -20.48 2.17 18.67
C ALA A 41 -21.86 2.34 19.33
N ARG A 42 -21.92 2.89 20.56
CA ARG A 42 -23.19 3.21 21.24
C ARG A 42 -23.95 4.31 20.50
N ILE A 43 -23.30 5.40 20.11
CA ILE A 43 -23.95 6.49 19.35
C ILE A 43 -24.55 5.97 18.03
N ALA A 44 -23.81 5.12 17.30
CA ALA A 44 -24.31 4.50 16.08
C ALA A 44 -25.49 3.55 16.34
N THR A 45 -25.48 2.84 17.47
CA THR A 45 -26.56 1.93 17.88
C THR A 45 -27.82 2.71 18.25
N ASP A 46 -27.69 3.79 19.04
CA ASP A 46 -28.79 4.69 19.40
C ASP A 46 -29.43 5.30 18.14
N GLU A 47 -28.60 5.74 17.19
CA GLU A 47 -29.06 6.31 15.93
C GLU A 47 -29.81 5.28 15.06
N ALA A 48 -29.30 4.03 15.03
CA ALA A 48 -29.94 2.95 14.30
C ALA A 48 -31.29 2.53 14.92
N ILE A 49 -31.40 2.54 16.25
CA ILE A 49 -32.68 2.34 16.96
C ILE A 49 -33.64 3.48 16.64
N ARG A 50 -33.17 4.73 16.71
CA ARG A 50 -33.97 5.93 16.41
C ARG A 50 -34.59 5.91 15.01
N ARG A 51 -33.85 5.35 14.04
CA ARG A 51 -34.29 5.20 12.64
C ARG A 51 -35.06 3.91 12.35
N ASN A 52 -35.31 3.07 13.36
CA ASN A 52 -35.90 1.73 13.21
C ASN A 52 -35.11 0.81 12.26
N LEU A 53 -33.79 0.97 12.16
CA LEU A 53 -32.91 0.06 11.42
C LEU A 53 -32.66 -1.24 12.19
N ILE A 54 -32.70 -1.14 13.52
CA ILE A 54 -32.69 -2.23 14.50
C ILE A 54 -33.72 -1.92 15.59
N HIS A 55 -34.38 -2.93 16.16
CA HIS A 55 -35.36 -2.75 17.24
C HIS A 55 -34.71 -2.76 18.62
N SER A 56 -33.60 -3.48 18.76
CA SER A 56 -32.86 -3.61 20.00
C SER A 56 -31.39 -3.91 19.73
N GLU A 57 -30.54 -3.75 20.73
CA GLU A 57 -29.13 -4.16 20.64
C GLU A 57 -28.97 -5.66 20.33
N GLN A 58 -29.98 -6.50 20.62
CA GLN A 58 -29.95 -7.93 20.32
C GLN A 58 -29.98 -8.20 18.81
N ASP A 59 -30.52 -7.28 18.01
CA ASP A 59 -30.57 -7.41 16.55
C ASP A 59 -29.16 -7.30 15.92
N LEU A 60 -28.19 -6.72 16.64
CA LEU A 60 -26.79 -6.62 16.21
C LEU A 60 -26.06 -7.98 16.15
N PHE A 61 -26.65 -9.02 16.74
CA PHE A 61 -26.15 -10.40 16.65
C PHE A 61 -26.69 -11.16 15.43
N SER A 62 -27.60 -10.56 14.66
CA SER A 62 -28.08 -11.15 13.42
C SER A 62 -26.99 -11.17 12.35
N GLU A 63 -27.11 -12.10 11.40
CA GLU A 63 -26.15 -12.30 10.31
C GLU A 63 -25.92 -11.03 9.46
N LYS A 64 -26.93 -10.16 9.38
CA LYS A 64 -26.88 -8.86 8.69
C LYS A 64 -25.82 -7.90 9.26
N PHE A 65 -25.54 -8.01 10.55
CA PHE A 65 -24.58 -7.18 11.30
C PHE A 65 -23.38 -7.98 11.83
N SER A 66 -23.22 -9.22 11.36
CA SER A 66 -22.02 -9.99 11.63
C SER A 66 -20.82 -9.33 10.94
N GLU A 67 -19.69 -9.29 11.64
CA GLU A 67 -18.42 -8.88 11.03
C GLU A 67 -18.12 -9.85 9.89
N GLN A 68 -18.09 -9.34 8.66
CA GLN A 68 -17.46 -10.09 7.58
C GLN A 68 -16.00 -10.31 8.00
N PRO A 69 -15.49 -11.55 7.98
CA PRO A 69 -14.12 -11.82 8.36
C PRO A 69 -13.22 -10.95 7.49
N ALA A 70 -12.36 -10.14 8.14
CA ALA A 70 -11.35 -9.37 7.43
C ALA A 70 -10.47 -10.35 6.66
N THR A 71 -10.74 -10.50 5.36
CA THR A 71 -9.96 -11.39 4.52
C THR A 71 -8.56 -10.82 4.45
N LEU A 72 -7.59 -11.51 5.07
CA LEU A 72 -6.17 -11.21 4.96
C LEU A 72 -5.78 -11.42 3.49
N THR A 73 -5.88 -10.36 2.70
CA THR A 73 -5.47 -10.36 1.30
C THR A 73 -4.02 -9.90 1.24
N LEU A 74 -3.19 -10.65 0.52
CA LEU A 74 -1.79 -10.27 0.24
C LEU A 74 -1.70 -8.94 -0.53
N PHE A 75 -2.80 -8.50 -1.13
CA PHE A 75 -2.92 -7.23 -1.83
C PHE A 75 -4.18 -6.50 -1.34
N PRO A 76 -4.11 -5.78 -0.21
CA PRO A 76 -5.25 -5.01 0.27
C PRO A 76 -5.53 -3.88 -0.73
N CYS A 77 -6.67 -3.96 -1.41
CA CYS A 77 -7.13 -2.90 -2.31
C CYS A 77 -7.97 -1.91 -1.50
N PRO A 78 -7.56 -0.63 -1.40
CA PRO A 78 -8.38 0.38 -0.76
C PRO A 78 -9.71 0.55 -1.54
N GLU A 79 -10.81 0.70 -0.81
CA GLU A 79 -12.13 0.98 -1.38
C GLU A 79 -12.20 2.41 -1.96
N LYS A 80 -11.47 3.36 -1.34
CA LYS A 80 -11.45 4.77 -1.77
C LYS A 80 -10.37 5.04 -2.82
N GLU A 81 -10.77 5.68 -3.93
CA GLU A 81 -9.86 6.05 -5.02
C GLU A 81 -8.73 6.99 -4.57
N GLU A 82 -9.03 7.99 -3.74
CA GLU A 82 -8.01 8.91 -3.23
C GLU A 82 -6.91 8.20 -2.43
N THR A 83 -7.30 7.18 -1.65
CA THR A 83 -6.34 6.36 -0.88
C THR A 83 -5.51 5.49 -1.81
N ARG A 84 -6.13 4.94 -2.87
CA ARG A 84 -5.42 4.18 -3.92
C ARG A 84 -4.33 5.04 -4.57
N ASP A 85 -4.67 6.25 -4.98
CA ASP A 85 -3.72 7.15 -5.65
C ASP A 85 -2.58 7.58 -4.73
N LYS A 86 -2.89 7.84 -3.44
CA LYS A 86 -1.86 8.12 -2.42
C LYS A 86 -0.89 6.94 -2.27
N ILE A 87 -1.40 5.71 -2.25
CA ILE A 87 -0.57 4.49 -2.15
C ILE A 87 0.27 4.31 -3.42
N ILE A 88 -0.31 4.45 -4.62
CA ILE A 88 0.42 4.35 -5.90
C ILE A 88 1.57 5.35 -5.95
N ARG A 89 1.32 6.61 -5.58
CA ARG A 89 2.38 7.64 -5.52
C ARG A 89 3.46 7.31 -4.50
N SER A 90 3.08 6.79 -3.32
CA SER A 90 4.04 6.39 -2.29
C SER A 90 4.97 5.27 -2.77
N ILE A 91 4.40 4.20 -3.32
CA ILE A 91 5.15 3.06 -3.87
C ILE A 91 6.05 3.53 -5.02
N SER A 92 5.52 4.37 -5.92
CA SER A 92 6.29 4.89 -7.05
C SER A 92 7.50 5.71 -6.61
N ARG A 93 7.38 6.53 -5.55
CA ARG A 93 8.52 7.27 -4.98
C ARG A 93 9.57 6.34 -4.40
N MET A 94 9.16 5.28 -3.70
CA MET A 94 10.11 4.28 -3.19
C MET A 94 10.86 3.61 -4.34
N LEU A 95 10.15 3.23 -5.41
CA LEU A 95 10.77 2.65 -6.61
C LEU A 95 11.73 3.65 -7.29
N MET A 96 11.38 4.94 -7.38
CA MET A 96 12.30 5.96 -7.89
C MET A 96 13.59 6.02 -7.07
N LEU A 97 13.50 6.03 -5.74
CA LEU A 97 14.67 6.04 -4.85
C LEU A 97 15.55 4.80 -5.07
N THR A 98 14.96 3.63 -5.26
CA THR A 98 15.75 2.41 -5.55
C THR A 98 16.51 2.49 -6.87
N GLY A 99 16.02 3.24 -7.85
CA GLY A 99 16.69 3.46 -9.14
C GLY A 99 17.88 4.43 -9.08
N VAL A 100 17.96 5.27 -8.05
CA VAL A 100 19.07 6.22 -7.87
C VAL A 100 20.36 5.50 -7.55
N LEU A 101 20.31 4.42 -6.75
CA LEU A 101 21.48 3.63 -6.39
C LEU A 101 22.25 3.09 -7.62
N PRO A 102 21.63 2.30 -8.53
CA PRO A 102 22.34 1.81 -9.71
C PRO A 102 22.81 2.94 -10.63
N ALA A 103 22.13 4.08 -10.69
CA ALA A 103 22.60 5.23 -11.45
C ALA A 103 23.92 5.79 -10.89
N ILE A 104 24.00 5.99 -9.56
CA ILE A 104 25.23 6.43 -8.89
C ILE A 104 26.35 5.40 -9.07
N PHE A 105 26.05 4.11 -8.84
CA PHE A 105 27.03 3.04 -9.04
C PHE A 105 27.51 2.93 -10.48
N GLY A 106 26.65 3.22 -11.46
CA GLY A 106 27.01 3.30 -12.87
C GLY A 106 28.08 4.36 -13.14
N VAL A 107 27.91 5.57 -12.61
CA VAL A 107 28.90 6.66 -12.73
C VAL A 107 30.23 6.28 -12.07
N LEU A 108 30.18 5.65 -10.89
CA LEU A 108 31.39 5.23 -10.15
C LEU A 108 32.23 4.17 -10.88
N LYS A 109 31.71 3.50 -11.91
CA LYS A 109 32.46 2.53 -12.73
C LYS A 109 33.31 3.18 -13.82
N PHE A 110 33.08 4.45 -14.16
CA PHE A 110 33.82 5.16 -15.21
C PHE A 110 35.30 5.35 -14.87
N PRO A 111 35.67 5.79 -13.65
CA PRO A 111 37.09 5.90 -13.24
C PRO A 111 37.82 4.55 -13.22
N ALA A 112 37.10 3.45 -13.05
CA ALA A 112 37.66 2.11 -13.02
C ALA A 112 37.89 1.50 -14.43
N GLY A 113 37.65 2.26 -15.51
CA GLY A 113 37.80 1.80 -16.90
C GLY A 113 36.72 0.80 -17.35
N LYS A 114 35.70 0.54 -16.52
CA LYS A 114 34.62 -0.43 -16.79
C LYS A 114 33.42 0.24 -17.44
N TYR A 115 33.66 0.89 -18.58
CA TYR A 115 32.65 1.66 -19.31
C TYR A 115 31.37 0.88 -19.69
N PRO A 116 31.41 -0.35 -20.24
CA PRO A 116 30.19 -1.02 -20.66
C PRO A 116 29.27 -1.37 -19.48
N GLU A 117 29.83 -1.78 -18.35
CA GLU A 117 29.07 -2.05 -17.12
C GLU A 117 28.51 -0.75 -16.52
N GLY A 118 29.31 0.32 -16.50
CA GLY A 118 28.89 1.63 -16.00
C GLY A 118 27.74 2.23 -16.80
N ILE A 119 27.84 2.21 -18.13
CA ILE A 119 26.77 2.70 -19.03
C ILE A 119 25.50 1.87 -18.86
N ALA A 120 25.61 0.54 -18.79
CA ALA A 120 24.45 -0.34 -18.61
C ALA A 120 23.72 -0.05 -17.28
N MET A 121 24.46 0.10 -16.17
CA MET A 121 23.88 0.45 -14.86
C MET A 121 23.23 1.84 -14.85
N LEU A 122 23.88 2.82 -15.48
CA LEU A 122 23.36 4.18 -15.59
C LEU A 122 22.04 4.19 -16.35
N VAL A 123 22.00 3.58 -17.54
CA VAL A 123 20.80 3.54 -18.39
C VAL A 123 19.68 2.75 -17.69
N ALA A 124 20.00 1.62 -17.05
CA ALA A 124 19.02 0.86 -16.29
C ALA A 124 18.41 1.69 -15.14
N GLY A 125 19.25 2.41 -14.38
CA GLY A 125 18.78 3.29 -13.30
C GLY A 125 17.90 4.43 -13.81
N LEU A 126 18.30 5.10 -14.90
CA LEU A 126 17.51 6.17 -15.52
C LEU A 126 16.17 5.67 -16.08
N LEU A 127 16.16 4.52 -16.76
CA LEU A 127 14.93 3.91 -17.25
C LEU A 127 13.99 3.53 -16.09
N TRP A 128 14.55 3.01 -15.00
CA TRP A 128 13.78 2.67 -13.81
C TRP A 128 13.15 3.89 -13.16
N ILE A 129 13.92 4.96 -12.96
CA ILE A 129 13.43 6.23 -12.41
C ILE A 129 12.35 6.81 -13.31
N PHE A 130 12.60 6.84 -14.63
CA PHE A 130 11.65 7.38 -15.60
C PHE A 130 10.33 6.59 -15.61
N ALA A 131 10.38 5.26 -15.65
CA ALA A 131 9.19 4.43 -15.62
C ALA A 131 8.42 4.59 -14.29
N SER A 132 9.13 4.64 -13.16
CA SER A 132 8.51 4.86 -11.84
C SER A 132 7.84 6.24 -11.75
N PHE A 133 8.48 7.28 -12.28
CA PHE A 133 7.91 8.63 -12.35
C PHE A 133 6.66 8.67 -13.24
N MET A 134 6.70 8.03 -14.41
CA MET A 134 5.56 7.97 -15.32
C MET A 134 4.36 7.25 -14.71
N ILE A 135 4.57 6.20 -13.93
CA ILE A 135 3.48 5.56 -13.15
C ILE A 135 2.92 6.53 -12.12
N SER A 136 3.77 7.25 -11.39
CA SER A 136 3.32 8.21 -10.36
C SER A 136 2.46 9.35 -10.92
N VAL A 137 2.70 9.76 -12.18
CA VAL A 137 1.98 10.88 -12.81
C VAL A 137 0.76 10.38 -13.59
N ARG A 138 0.95 9.38 -14.46
CA ARG A 138 -0.08 8.94 -15.41
C ARG A 138 -0.94 7.77 -14.92
N HIS A 139 -0.54 7.09 -13.85
CA HIS A 139 -1.22 5.89 -13.34
C HIS A 139 -1.48 4.83 -14.42
N ASP A 140 -0.61 4.77 -15.44
CA ASP A 140 -0.77 3.90 -16.61
C ASP A 140 0.05 2.62 -16.44
N LYS A 141 -0.63 1.47 -16.57
CA LYS A 141 -0.03 0.13 -16.50
C LYS A 141 1.03 -0.13 -17.57
N ARG A 142 1.06 0.66 -18.66
CA ARG A 142 2.03 0.50 -19.75
C ARG A 142 3.49 0.67 -19.30
N TYR A 143 3.73 1.41 -18.22
CA TYR A 143 5.08 1.66 -17.69
C TYR A 143 5.54 0.60 -16.67
N TRP A 144 4.68 -0.34 -16.28
CA TRP A 144 5.03 -1.43 -15.37
C TRP A 144 5.96 -2.49 -16.00
N PRO A 145 5.76 -2.99 -17.24
CA PRO A 145 6.65 -4.00 -17.83
C PRO A 145 8.12 -3.58 -17.93
N PRO A 146 8.48 -2.33 -18.32
CA PRO A 146 9.87 -1.87 -18.29
C PRO A 146 10.53 -2.02 -16.91
N LEU A 147 9.82 -1.69 -15.83
CA LEU A 147 10.32 -1.88 -14.45
C LEU A 147 10.59 -3.36 -14.18
N LEU A 148 9.64 -4.24 -14.53
CA LEU A 148 9.83 -5.67 -14.32
C LEU A 148 11.06 -6.20 -15.07
N VAL A 149 11.23 -5.82 -16.34
CA VAL A 149 12.37 -6.26 -17.17
C VAL A 149 13.69 -5.78 -16.57
N VAL A 150 13.81 -4.49 -16.24
CA VAL A 150 15.02 -3.96 -15.60
C VAL A 150 15.29 -4.64 -14.25
N GLY A 151 14.23 -4.95 -13.49
CA GLY A 151 14.34 -5.61 -12.19
C GLY A 151 14.83 -7.05 -12.30
N LEU A 152 14.34 -7.80 -13.29
CA LEU A 152 14.80 -9.15 -13.60
C LEU A 152 16.26 -9.14 -14.08
N LEU A 153 16.65 -8.19 -14.93
CA LEU A 153 18.03 -8.03 -15.37
C LEU A 153 18.96 -7.70 -14.19
N ALA A 154 18.53 -6.81 -13.30
CA ALA A 154 19.29 -6.46 -12.09
C ALA A 154 19.43 -7.66 -11.14
N ALA A 155 18.35 -8.41 -10.91
CA ALA A 155 18.39 -9.63 -10.11
C ALA A 155 19.35 -10.66 -10.71
N GLY A 156 19.25 -10.93 -12.01
CA GLY A 156 20.16 -11.84 -12.71
C GLY A 156 21.62 -11.41 -12.64
N TYR A 157 21.89 -10.10 -12.79
CA TYR A 157 23.23 -9.54 -12.65
C TYR A 157 23.80 -9.73 -11.24
N VAL A 158 23.03 -9.39 -10.20
CA VAL A 158 23.45 -9.53 -8.80
C VAL A 158 23.65 -11.00 -8.43
N THR A 159 22.75 -11.89 -8.83
CA THR A 159 22.90 -13.34 -8.61
C THR A 159 24.17 -13.87 -9.28
N ARG A 160 24.42 -13.50 -10.54
CA ARG A 160 25.66 -13.88 -11.24
C ARG A 160 26.89 -13.35 -10.51
N MET A 161 26.87 -12.10 -10.07
CA MET A 161 27.98 -11.49 -9.33
C MET A 161 28.25 -12.22 -8.01
N LEU A 162 27.21 -12.54 -7.23
CA LEU A 162 27.32 -13.26 -5.97
C LEU A 162 27.79 -14.72 -6.15
N LEU A 163 27.46 -15.36 -7.27
CA LEU A 163 27.95 -16.72 -7.54
C LEU A 163 29.42 -16.75 -7.97
N LEU A 164 29.94 -15.67 -8.54
CA LEU A 164 31.33 -15.57 -8.99
C LEU A 164 32.30 -15.25 -7.85
N VAL A 165 31.84 -14.63 -6.76
CA VAL A 165 32.68 -14.28 -5.62
C VAL A 165 32.80 -15.49 -4.69
N LYS A 166 34.02 -16.02 -4.57
CA LYS A 166 34.33 -17.11 -3.62
C LYS A 166 34.46 -16.54 -2.20
N GLY A 167 33.94 -17.27 -1.21
CA GLY A 167 34.08 -16.94 0.22
C GLY A 167 32.90 -16.19 0.84
N LEU A 168 31.77 -16.05 0.12
CA LEU A 168 30.54 -15.49 0.68
C LEU A 168 29.91 -16.45 1.69
N ARG A 169 29.40 -15.89 2.78
CA ARG A 169 28.60 -16.61 3.78
C ARG A 169 27.15 -16.65 3.31
N VAL A 170 26.36 -17.58 3.84
CA VAL A 170 24.92 -17.70 3.54
C VAL A 170 24.18 -16.37 3.74
N MET A 171 24.56 -15.59 4.75
CA MET A 171 23.97 -14.27 5.04
C MET A 171 24.13 -13.26 3.89
N ASP A 172 25.20 -13.36 3.10
CA ASP A 172 25.47 -12.46 1.98
C ASP A 172 24.52 -12.71 0.79
N TYR A 173 23.87 -13.88 0.75
CA TYR A 173 22.81 -14.20 -0.21
C TYR A 173 21.43 -13.84 0.30
N VAL A 174 21.18 -13.99 1.61
CA VAL A 174 19.89 -13.74 2.23
C VAL A 174 19.51 -12.26 2.16
N ILE A 175 20.44 -11.36 2.45
CA ILE A 175 20.14 -9.91 2.49
C ILE A 175 19.72 -9.38 1.10
N PRO A 176 20.48 -9.60 0.01
CA PRO A 176 20.04 -9.20 -1.33
C PRO A 176 18.75 -9.93 -1.75
N GLY A 177 18.60 -11.20 -1.37
CA GLY A 177 17.40 -11.99 -1.65
C GLY A 177 16.13 -11.34 -1.08
N ILE A 178 16.14 -10.97 0.20
CA ILE A 178 15.01 -10.30 0.86
C ILE A 178 14.73 -8.95 0.19
N LEU A 179 15.77 -8.17 -0.13
CA LEU A 179 15.60 -6.88 -0.81
C LEU A 179 14.93 -7.04 -2.17
N PHE A 180 15.36 -8.02 -2.98
CA PHE A 180 14.71 -8.30 -4.26
C PHE A 180 13.27 -8.74 -4.07
N VAL A 181 12.99 -9.67 -3.15
CA VAL A 181 11.62 -10.11 -2.84
C VAL A 181 10.75 -8.92 -2.47
N MET A 182 11.25 -7.99 -1.65
CA MET A 182 10.52 -6.78 -1.26
C MET A 182 10.25 -5.86 -2.46
N VAL A 183 11.24 -5.63 -3.33
CA VAL A 183 11.07 -4.81 -4.54
C VAL A 183 10.09 -5.45 -5.51
N PHE A 184 10.19 -6.75 -5.76
CA PHE A 184 9.25 -7.48 -6.61
C PHE A 184 7.84 -7.48 -6.03
N TYR A 185 7.72 -7.68 -4.71
CA TYR A 185 6.44 -7.57 -4.02
C TYR A 185 5.78 -6.21 -4.26
N LEU A 186 6.52 -5.11 -4.09
CA LEU A 186 6.04 -3.76 -4.37
C LEU A 186 5.63 -3.57 -5.84
N LEU A 187 6.41 -4.12 -6.78
CA LEU A 187 6.05 -4.09 -8.20
C LEU A 187 4.76 -4.86 -8.51
N PHE A 188 4.58 -6.05 -7.93
CA PHE A 188 3.36 -6.83 -8.13
C PHE A 188 2.15 -6.18 -7.46
N PHE A 189 2.33 -5.62 -6.26
CA PHE A 189 1.27 -4.86 -5.59
C PHE A 189 0.88 -3.62 -6.40
N LEU A 190 1.85 -2.89 -6.96
CA LEU A 190 1.60 -1.77 -7.84
C LEU A 190 0.80 -2.19 -9.08
N ARG A 191 1.12 -3.33 -9.70
CA ARG A 191 0.33 -3.88 -10.81
C ARG A 191 -1.10 -4.23 -10.40
N ALA A 192 -1.29 -4.81 -9.22
CA ALA A 192 -2.61 -5.12 -8.70
C ALA A 192 -3.45 -3.83 -8.53
N LEU A 193 -2.85 -2.77 -8.00
CA LEU A 193 -3.51 -1.46 -7.85
C LEU A 193 -3.86 -0.80 -9.18
N LEU A 194 -2.98 -0.91 -10.20
CA LEU A 194 -3.19 -0.33 -11.53
C LEU A 194 -4.19 -1.10 -12.40
N ASN A 195 -4.52 -2.35 -12.04
CA ASN A 195 -5.42 -3.20 -12.82
C ASN A 195 -6.91 -3.04 -12.43
N LYS A 196 -7.22 -2.37 -11.31
CA LYS A 196 -8.61 -2.20 -10.88
C LYS A 196 -9.20 -0.97 -11.58
N PRO A 197 -10.30 -1.11 -12.35
CA PRO A 197 -10.97 0.04 -12.94
C PRO A 197 -11.47 0.98 -11.84
N SER A 198 -11.35 2.27 -12.09
CA SER A 198 -12.17 3.30 -11.44
C SER A 198 -13.62 3.03 -11.79
N GLU A 199 -14.42 2.59 -10.84
CA GLU A 199 -15.89 2.60 -10.94
C GLU A 199 -16.42 3.94 -10.44
#